data_AF-A0AAT9L8L9-F1
#
_entry.id   AF-A0AAT9L8L9-F1
#
_cell.length_a   1.000
_cell.length_b   1.000
_cell.length_c   1.000
_cell.angle_alpha   90.00
_cell.angle_beta   90.00
_cell.angle_gamma   90.00
#
_symmetry.space_group_name_H-M   'P 1'
#
loop_
_entity.id
_entity.type
_entity.pdbx_description
1 polymer ?
#
loop_
_entity_poly.entity_id
_entity_poly.type
_entity_poly.pdbx_seq_one_letter_code
_entity_poly.pdbx_strand_id
1 'polypeptide(L)'
;MNGSRRGGGVDRTIRSLFDDAGVRGWLHVAELDRPSAHVVLDPDEQVPMGSVYKVPLMTAFCRLAEAGRIDPSHRLTLETADRVPGPTGLSILRDPVTMSLRDLVVQMMSVSDNTAAHAVLRAVGPEAVDRVCADLGLPHTRIHGGVVGTFDRLVADTGAGSLDAAMDRVADNDTVVPRTCTTPRIRPPPHRPTSPGCCGRSGRTRPRPPVAAPSCGRRWAPRRGPTVSPPDSRTTT
;
A
#
# COMPACT_ATOMS: atom_id res chain seq x y z
N MET A 1 -36.90 28.39 6.49
CA MET A 1 -37.68 27.18 6.86
C MET A 1 -37.62 26.26 5.66
N ASN A 2 -37.33 24.96 5.69
CA ASN A 2 -36.89 24.00 6.70
C ASN A 2 -36.41 22.78 5.87
N GLY A 3 -35.10 22.54 5.76
CA GLY A 3 -34.55 21.46 4.91
C GLY A 3 -33.79 20.37 5.68
N SER A 4 -33.58 20.52 6.99
CA SER A 4 -32.60 19.73 7.75
C SER A 4 -33.17 18.53 8.53
N ARG A 5 -34.19 17.82 8.02
CA ARG A 5 -34.84 16.74 8.79
C ARG A 5 -34.84 15.33 8.18
N ARG A 6 -34.07 15.05 7.12
CA ARG A 6 -33.99 13.69 6.55
C ARG A 6 -32.73 12.88 6.88
N GLY A 7 -31.61 13.51 7.26
CA GLY A 7 -30.36 12.80 7.60
C GLY A 7 -30.42 12.01 8.92
N GLY A 8 -31.01 12.58 9.97
CA GLY A 8 -30.94 11.96 11.30
C GLY A 8 -31.63 10.61 11.47
N GLY A 9 -32.59 10.25 10.59
CA GLY A 9 -33.23 8.93 10.63
C GLY A 9 -32.31 7.82 10.13
N VAL A 10 -31.79 8.01 8.91
CA VAL A 10 -30.88 7.05 8.26
C VAL A 10 -29.58 6.92 9.04
N ASP A 11 -28.98 8.04 9.46
CA ASP A 11 -27.73 8.04 10.22
C ASP A 11 -27.85 7.24 11.53
N ARG A 12 -28.98 7.40 12.25
CA ARG A 12 -29.25 6.63 13.47
C ARG A 12 -29.42 5.14 13.18
N THR A 13 -30.13 4.79 12.11
CA THR A 13 -30.29 3.39 11.70
C THR A 13 -28.94 2.75 11.40
N ILE A 14 -28.08 3.43 10.63
CA ILE A 14 -26.76 2.89 10.28
C ILE A 14 -25.86 2.79 11.53
N ARG A 15 -25.86 3.79 12.41
CA ARG A 15 -25.13 3.71 13.69
C ARG A 15 -25.62 2.54 14.54
N SER A 16 -26.94 2.33 14.63
CA SER A 16 -27.50 1.18 15.34
C SER A 16 -27.08 -0.16 14.73
N LEU A 17 -26.88 -0.25 13.41
CA LEU A 17 -26.35 -1.46 12.76
C LEU A 17 -24.88 -1.70 13.11
N PHE A 18 -24.07 -0.64 13.22
CA PHE A 18 -22.68 -0.76 13.69
C PHE A 18 -22.63 -1.17 15.16
N ASP A 19 -23.48 -0.58 16.00
CA ASP A 19 -23.58 -0.94 17.42
C ASP A 19 -24.01 -2.39 17.62
N ASP A 20 -25.03 -2.85 16.86
CA ASP A 20 -25.51 -4.25 16.89
C ASP A 20 -24.44 -5.24 16.43
N ALA A 21 -23.64 -4.87 15.42
CA ALA A 21 -22.50 -5.65 14.97
C ALA A 21 -21.28 -5.58 15.92
N GLY A 22 -21.32 -4.75 16.95
CA GLY A 22 -20.21 -4.56 17.90
C GLY A 22 -18.98 -3.88 17.27
N VAL A 23 -19.16 -3.08 16.21
CA VAL A 23 -18.05 -2.45 15.48
C VAL A 23 -18.17 -0.92 15.50
N ARG A 24 -17.03 -0.24 15.34
CA ARG A 24 -17.00 1.16 14.92
C ARG A 24 -16.96 1.19 13.39
N GLY A 25 -17.92 1.85 12.77
CA GLY A 25 -18.03 1.93 11.32
C GLY A 25 -17.92 3.36 10.78
N TRP A 26 -17.47 3.44 9.54
CA TRP A 26 -17.40 4.66 8.72
C TRP A 26 -18.07 4.36 7.40
N LEU A 27 -18.76 5.33 6.82
CA LEU A 27 -19.53 5.09 5.61
C LEU A 27 -19.58 6.33 4.72
N HIS A 28 -19.38 6.11 3.43
CA HIS A 28 -19.73 7.08 2.41
C HIS A 28 -20.43 6.32 1.28
N VAL A 29 -21.71 6.63 1.06
CA VAL A 29 -22.49 6.15 -0.08
C VAL A 29 -22.97 7.36 -0.87
N ALA A 30 -22.70 7.38 -2.17
CA ALA A 30 -23.13 8.43 -3.07
C ALA A 30 -23.67 7.82 -4.36
N GLU A 31 -24.69 8.44 -4.95
CA GLU A 31 -25.16 8.10 -6.28
C GLU A 31 -24.15 8.59 -7.33
N LEU A 32 -23.77 7.73 -8.27
CA LEU A 32 -22.73 8.05 -9.26
C LEU A 32 -23.16 9.20 -10.19
N ASP A 33 -24.40 9.19 -10.66
CA ASP A 33 -24.94 10.23 -11.56
C ASP A 33 -25.35 11.51 -10.82
N ARG A 34 -25.52 11.43 -9.49
CA ARG A 34 -25.88 12.55 -8.63
C ARG A 34 -25.09 12.52 -7.32
N PRO A 35 -23.79 12.83 -7.33
CA PRO A 35 -22.94 12.71 -6.14
C PRO A 35 -23.38 13.57 -4.94
N SER A 36 -24.18 14.62 -5.18
CA SER A 36 -24.83 15.39 -4.11
C SER A 36 -25.88 14.60 -3.33
N ALA A 37 -26.40 13.52 -3.88
CA ALA A 37 -27.25 12.55 -3.18
C ALA A 37 -26.35 11.52 -2.50
N HIS A 38 -26.00 11.80 -1.24
CA HIS A 38 -25.11 10.95 -0.45
C HIS A 38 -25.58 10.79 1.00
N VAL A 39 -25.08 9.72 1.62
CA VAL A 39 -25.11 9.47 3.06
C VAL A 39 -23.67 9.31 3.51
N VAL A 40 -23.26 10.08 4.50
CA VAL A 40 -21.89 10.11 5.02
C VAL A 40 -21.89 9.99 6.54
N LEU A 41 -21.03 9.13 7.08
CA LEU A 41 -20.78 8.98 8.50
C LEU A 41 -19.28 9.08 8.75
N ASP A 42 -18.90 10.08 9.54
CA ASP A 42 -17.54 10.38 9.97
C ASP A 42 -16.52 10.44 8.77
N PRO A 43 -16.80 11.23 7.71
CA PRO A 43 -16.08 11.16 6.43
C PRO A 43 -14.61 11.61 6.47
N ASP A 44 -14.22 12.34 7.51
CA ASP A 44 -12.87 12.89 7.68
C ASP A 44 -11.96 11.98 8.53
N GLU A 45 -12.50 10.90 9.13
CA GLU A 45 -11.68 9.97 9.92
C GLU A 45 -10.75 9.17 8.99
N GLN A 46 -9.48 9.11 9.35
CA GLN A 46 -8.52 8.24 8.70
C GLN A 46 -8.72 6.78 9.14
N VAL A 47 -8.92 5.88 8.18
CA VAL A 47 -9.10 4.44 8.41
C VAL A 47 -8.00 3.61 7.74
N PRO A 48 -7.63 2.44 8.29
CA PRO A 48 -6.66 1.56 7.66
C PRO A 48 -7.23 1.05 6.34
N MET A 49 -6.52 1.27 5.23
CA MET A 49 -7.01 0.93 3.89
C MET A 49 -7.08 -0.59 3.65
N GLY A 50 -6.32 -1.39 4.42
CA GLY A 50 -6.12 -2.80 4.11
C GLY A 50 -5.70 -2.97 2.65
N SER A 51 -6.25 -3.98 1.97
CA SER A 51 -5.94 -4.27 0.56
C SER A 51 -6.53 -3.28 -0.46
N VAL A 52 -7.33 -2.29 -0.05
CA VAL A 52 -7.90 -1.29 -0.96
C VAL A 52 -6.81 -0.45 -1.63
N TYR A 53 -5.62 -0.33 -1.03
CA TYR A 53 -4.46 0.34 -1.62
C TYR A 53 -4.03 -0.22 -2.99
N LYS A 54 -4.41 -1.46 -3.30
CA LYS A 54 -4.09 -2.13 -4.56
C LYS A 54 -4.81 -1.48 -5.76
N VAL A 55 -5.92 -0.77 -5.51
CA VAL A 55 -6.66 -0.02 -6.55
C VAL A 55 -5.83 1.12 -7.14
N PRO A 56 -5.35 2.12 -6.38
CA PRO A 56 -4.49 3.17 -6.95
C PRO A 56 -3.15 2.62 -7.46
N LEU A 57 -2.65 1.51 -6.90
CA LEU A 57 -1.47 0.82 -7.43
C LEU A 57 -1.72 0.23 -8.84
N MET A 58 -2.85 -0.44 -9.06
CA MET A 58 -3.26 -0.91 -10.38
C MET A 58 -3.42 0.26 -11.36
N THR A 59 -4.07 1.35 -10.93
CA THR A 59 -4.20 2.55 -11.77
C THR A 59 -2.84 3.12 -12.18
N ALA A 60 -1.88 3.17 -11.25
CA ALA A 60 -0.52 3.63 -11.54
C ALA A 60 0.18 2.69 -12.54
N PHE A 61 0.04 1.38 -12.38
CA PHE A 61 0.55 0.39 -13.32
C PHE A 61 -0.04 0.58 -14.73
N CYS A 62 -1.37 0.70 -14.86
CA CYS A 62 -2.04 0.91 -16.14
C CYS A 62 -1.56 2.19 -16.83
N ARG A 63 -1.48 3.32 -16.10
CA ARG A 63 -0.99 4.59 -16.67
C ARG A 63 0.46 4.50 -17.14
N LEU A 64 1.33 3.79 -16.40
CA LEU A 64 2.71 3.57 -16.83
C LEU A 64 2.78 2.67 -18.06
N ALA A 65 1.92 1.65 -18.15
CA ALA A 65 1.86 0.73 -19.29
C ALA A 65 1.40 1.45 -20.55
N GLU A 66 0.33 2.25 -20.46
CA GLU A 66 -0.18 3.09 -21.55
C GLU A 66 0.88 4.09 -22.03
N ALA A 67 1.66 4.66 -21.11
CA ALA A 67 2.76 5.56 -21.45
C ALA A 67 4.03 4.85 -21.97
N GLY A 68 4.01 3.52 -22.13
CA GLY A 68 5.18 2.74 -22.56
C GLY A 68 6.35 2.76 -21.56
N ARG A 69 6.09 3.10 -20.30
CA ARG A 69 7.10 3.25 -19.23
C ARG A 69 7.33 1.95 -18.45
N ILE A 70 6.43 1.00 -18.56
CA ILE A 70 6.55 -0.35 -18.02
C ILE A 70 6.00 -1.33 -19.06
N ASP A 71 6.68 -2.46 -19.26
CA ASP A 71 6.19 -3.52 -20.14
C ASP A 71 5.33 -4.49 -19.33
N PRO A 72 4.01 -4.60 -19.58
CA PRO A 72 3.15 -5.52 -18.84
C PRO A 72 3.52 -6.99 -19.02
N SER A 73 4.16 -7.35 -20.13
CA SER A 73 4.58 -8.70 -20.43
C SER A 73 5.91 -9.09 -19.77
N HIS A 74 6.64 -8.11 -19.20
CA HIS A 74 7.87 -8.36 -18.48
C HIS A 74 7.63 -9.38 -17.36
N ARG A 75 8.47 -10.41 -17.31
CA ARG A 75 8.34 -11.52 -16.36
C ARG A 75 9.30 -11.35 -15.20
N LEU A 76 8.79 -11.62 -14.00
CA LEU A 76 9.57 -11.70 -12.77
C LEU A 76 9.53 -13.13 -12.25
N THR A 77 10.67 -13.63 -11.79
CA THR A 77 10.75 -14.82 -10.95
C THR A 77 10.69 -14.36 -9.51
N LEU A 78 9.70 -14.86 -8.78
CA LEU A 78 9.51 -14.62 -7.35
C LEU A 78 9.99 -15.87 -6.62
N GLU A 79 11.08 -15.73 -5.88
CA GLU A 79 11.62 -16.82 -5.09
C GLU A 79 10.78 -16.99 -3.81
N THR A 80 10.96 -18.14 -3.16
CA THR A 80 10.27 -18.44 -1.89
C THR A 80 10.55 -17.38 -0.82
N ALA A 81 11.73 -16.77 -0.85
CA ALA A 81 12.15 -15.72 0.08
C ALA A 81 11.48 -14.36 -0.13
N ASP A 82 10.85 -14.11 -1.29
CA ASP A 82 10.14 -12.86 -1.58
C ASP A 82 8.66 -12.91 -1.20
N ARG A 83 8.21 -14.05 -0.68
CA ARG A 83 6.80 -14.22 -0.31
C ARG A 83 6.45 -13.30 0.84
N VAL A 84 5.32 -12.63 0.66
CA VAL A 84 4.67 -11.87 1.72
C VAL A 84 3.57 -12.75 2.31
N PRO A 85 3.47 -12.92 3.63
CA PRO A 85 2.42 -13.72 4.26
C PRO A 85 1.00 -13.35 3.79
N GLY A 86 0.16 -14.37 3.62
CA GLY A 86 -1.22 -14.20 3.17
C GLY A 86 -1.90 -15.55 2.90
N PRO A 87 -3.24 -15.60 2.95
CA PRO A 87 -3.99 -16.85 2.84
C PRO A 87 -4.16 -17.36 1.39
N THR A 88 -3.76 -16.57 0.38
CA THR A 88 -4.09 -16.80 -1.03
C THR A 88 -2.89 -16.67 -1.96
N GLY A 89 -3.05 -17.18 -3.17
CA GLY A 89 -2.16 -16.95 -4.31
C GLY A 89 -0.74 -17.47 -4.13
N LEU A 90 0.26 -16.69 -4.53
CA LEU A 90 1.67 -17.01 -4.52
C LEU A 90 2.23 -17.27 -3.12
N SER A 91 1.59 -16.72 -2.09
CA SER A 91 2.01 -16.88 -0.69
C SER A 91 1.85 -18.32 -0.18
N ILE A 92 0.95 -19.12 -0.78
CA ILE A 92 0.69 -20.51 -0.38
C ILE A 92 1.36 -21.55 -1.28
N LEU A 93 1.99 -21.10 -2.38
CA LEU A 93 2.75 -21.99 -3.26
C LEU A 93 4.05 -22.41 -2.57
N ARG A 94 4.66 -23.52 -3.00
CA ARG A 94 5.89 -24.05 -2.37
C ARG A 94 7.14 -23.68 -3.15
N ASP A 95 7.06 -23.62 -4.47
CA ASP A 95 8.20 -23.40 -5.36
C ASP A 95 8.28 -21.96 -5.91
N PRO A 96 9.44 -21.55 -6.47
CA PRO A 96 9.56 -20.27 -7.18
C PRO A 96 8.59 -20.17 -8.35
N VAL A 97 8.08 -18.96 -8.60
CA VAL A 97 7.05 -18.71 -9.62
C VAL A 97 7.50 -17.63 -10.57
N THR A 98 7.39 -17.88 -11.88
CA THR A 98 7.69 -16.87 -12.90
C THR A 98 6.42 -16.40 -13.60
N MET A 99 6.02 -15.14 -13.38
CA MET A 99 4.80 -14.54 -13.94
C MET A 99 5.06 -13.19 -14.59
N SER A 100 4.23 -12.80 -15.55
CA SER A 100 4.26 -11.45 -16.12
C SER A 100 3.77 -10.42 -15.11
N LEU A 101 4.22 -9.17 -15.22
CA LEU A 101 3.69 -8.07 -14.41
C LEU A 101 2.18 -7.92 -14.55
N ARG A 102 1.63 -8.13 -15.75
CA ARG A 102 0.19 -8.15 -16.00
C ARG A 102 -0.52 -9.21 -15.17
N ASP A 103 0.00 -10.44 -15.15
CA ASP A 103 -0.63 -11.53 -14.40
C ASP A 103 -0.47 -11.34 -12.88
N LEU A 104 0.62 -10.71 -12.44
CA LEU A 104 0.79 -10.31 -11.04
C LEU A 104 -0.26 -9.25 -10.63
N VAL A 105 -0.58 -8.29 -11.50
CA VAL A 105 -1.70 -7.35 -11.28
C VAL A 105 -3.04 -8.09 -11.20
N VAL A 106 -3.26 -9.10 -12.05
CA VAL A 106 -4.47 -9.93 -11.97
C VAL A 106 -4.55 -10.66 -10.62
N GLN A 107 -3.48 -11.31 -10.15
CA GLN A 107 -3.46 -11.97 -8.84
C GLN A 107 -3.69 -10.98 -7.69
N MET A 108 -3.02 -9.82 -7.75
CA MET A 108 -3.20 -8.73 -6.80
C MET A 108 -4.66 -8.29 -6.69
N MET A 109 -5.41 -8.25 -7.80
CA MET A 109 -6.78 -7.76 -7.81
C MET A 109 -7.84 -8.85 -7.59
N SER A 110 -7.62 -10.05 -8.12
CA SER A 110 -8.60 -11.13 -8.07
C SER A 110 -8.64 -11.85 -6.73
N VAL A 111 -7.47 -12.11 -6.13
CA VAL A 111 -7.39 -12.85 -4.85
C VAL A 111 -6.68 -12.05 -3.76
N SER A 112 -6.50 -10.74 -4.00
CA SER A 112 -5.81 -9.84 -3.08
C SER A 112 -4.40 -10.33 -2.72
N ASP A 113 -3.68 -10.92 -3.67
CA ASP A 113 -2.37 -11.51 -3.39
C ASP A 113 -1.35 -10.48 -2.88
N ASN A 114 -0.76 -10.74 -1.72
CA ASN A 114 0.19 -9.84 -1.08
C ASN A 114 1.59 -9.87 -1.71
N THR A 115 2.05 -11.04 -2.14
CA THR A 115 3.35 -11.22 -2.81
C THR A 115 3.34 -10.52 -4.17
N ALA A 116 2.27 -10.72 -4.95
CA ALA A 116 2.07 -10.06 -6.23
C ALA A 116 1.94 -8.54 -6.06
N ALA A 117 1.16 -8.08 -5.07
CA ALA A 117 1.04 -6.65 -4.79
C ALA A 117 2.39 -6.02 -4.42
N HIS A 118 3.21 -6.71 -3.63
CA HIS A 118 4.54 -6.24 -3.27
C HIS A 118 5.47 -6.16 -4.50
N ALA A 119 5.45 -7.19 -5.35
CA ALA A 119 6.21 -7.19 -6.60
C ALA A 119 5.80 -6.06 -7.55
N VAL A 120 4.48 -5.86 -7.74
CA VAL A 120 3.93 -4.77 -8.56
C VAL A 120 4.30 -3.40 -7.97
N LEU A 121 4.17 -3.21 -6.66
CA LEU A 121 4.56 -1.94 -6.00
C LEU A 121 6.03 -1.61 -6.23
N ARG A 122 6.93 -2.61 -6.18
CA ARG A 122 8.36 -2.42 -6.47
C ARG A 122 8.62 -2.04 -7.93
N ALA A 123 7.85 -2.60 -8.87
CA ALA A 123 7.99 -2.30 -10.29
C ALA A 123 7.42 -0.92 -10.66
N VAL A 124 6.31 -0.53 -10.05
CA VAL A 124 5.62 0.76 -10.28
C VAL A 124 6.30 1.93 -9.56
N GLY A 125 6.77 1.69 -8.33
CA GLY A 125 7.36 2.69 -7.45
C GLY A 125 6.31 3.53 -6.69
N PRO A 126 6.58 3.93 -5.43
CA PRO A 126 5.63 4.65 -4.59
C PRO A 126 5.25 6.03 -5.17
N GLU A 127 6.15 6.71 -5.87
CA GLU A 127 5.91 8.04 -6.43
C GLU A 127 4.87 8.02 -7.56
N ALA A 128 4.76 6.92 -8.31
CA ALA A 128 3.72 6.77 -9.32
C ALA A 128 2.34 6.62 -8.68
N VAL A 129 2.27 5.88 -7.57
CA VAL A 129 1.03 5.69 -6.81
C VAL A 129 0.60 6.99 -6.12
N ASP A 130 1.54 7.70 -5.50
CA ASP A 130 1.26 9.00 -4.87
C ASP A 130 0.73 10.03 -5.88
N ARG A 131 1.26 10.02 -7.11
CA ARG A 131 0.75 10.87 -8.20
C ARG A 131 -0.67 10.50 -8.58
N VAL A 132 -1.00 9.20 -8.67
CA VAL A 132 -2.39 8.77 -8.92
C VAL A 132 -3.32 9.30 -7.84
N CYS A 133 -2.97 9.17 -6.56
CA CYS A 133 -3.80 9.70 -5.48
C CYS A 133 -3.98 11.22 -5.60
N ALA A 134 -2.92 11.96 -5.92
CA ALA A 134 -3.01 13.41 -6.10
C ALA A 134 -3.90 13.80 -7.29
N ASP A 135 -3.72 13.15 -8.45
CA ASP A 135 -4.49 13.43 -9.67
C ASP A 135 -5.99 13.09 -9.51
N LEU A 136 -6.32 12.11 -8.68
CA LEU A 136 -7.70 11.72 -8.37
C LEU A 136 -8.33 12.58 -7.26
N GLY A 137 -7.63 13.59 -6.74
CA GLY A 137 -8.14 14.43 -5.66
C GLY A 137 -8.25 13.70 -4.32
N LEU A 138 -7.37 12.73 -4.06
CA LEU A 138 -7.28 11.94 -2.83
C LEU A 138 -6.07 12.36 -1.97
N PRO A 139 -5.95 13.62 -1.52
CA PRO A 139 -4.75 14.14 -0.87
C PRO A 139 -4.45 13.51 0.49
N HIS A 140 -5.45 12.86 1.10
CA HIS A 140 -5.36 12.18 2.39
C HIS A 140 -5.11 10.66 2.26
N THR A 141 -5.11 10.11 1.05
CA THR A 141 -4.81 8.69 0.82
C THR A 141 -3.30 8.48 0.68
N ARG A 142 -2.70 7.70 1.60
CA ARG A 142 -1.24 7.49 1.67
C ARG A 142 -0.87 6.03 1.79
N ILE A 143 0.04 5.58 0.92
CA ILE A 143 0.48 4.18 0.85
C ILE A 143 1.92 4.10 1.35
N HIS A 144 2.09 3.53 2.55
CA HIS A 144 3.38 3.43 3.22
C HIS A 144 3.95 2.02 3.12
N GLY A 145 4.75 1.75 2.08
CA GLY A 145 5.41 0.45 1.90
C GLY A 145 4.48 -0.72 1.54
N GLY A 146 3.21 -0.42 1.23
CA GLY A 146 2.20 -1.42 0.90
C GLY A 146 1.96 -2.40 2.05
N VAL A 147 1.72 -3.66 1.69
CA VAL A 147 1.44 -4.73 2.66
C VAL A 147 2.61 -5.00 3.62
N VAL A 148 3.84 -5.03 3.13
CA VAL A 148 5.03 -5.29 3.98
C VAL A 148 5.18 -4.20 5.03
N GLY A 149 5.11 -2.92 4.61
CA GLY A 149 5.17 -1.80 5.56
C GLY A 149 3.99 -1.75 6.53
N THR A 150 2.83 -2.33 6.17
CA THR A 150 1.68 -2.47 7.06
C THR A 150 1.93 -3.55 8.11
N PHE A 151 2.47 -4.71 7.71
CA PHE A 151 2.80 -5.80 8.61
C PHE A 151 3.93 -5.44 9.58
N ASP A 152 5.00 -4.81 9.10
CA ASP A 152 6.10 -4.35 9.96
C ASP A 152 5.59 -3.40 11.05
N ARG A 153 4.65 -2.50 10.69
CA ARG A 153 4.01 -1.60 11.65
C ARG A 153 3.11 -2.34 12.62
N LEU A 154 2.31 -3.28 12.12
CA LEU A 154 1.41 -4.04 12.98
C LEU A 154 2.20 -4.74 14.09
N VAL A 155 3.28 -5.43 13.73
CA VAL A 155 4.18 -6.08 14.69
C VAL A 155 4.77 -5.09 15.69
N ALA A 156 5.24 -3.94 15.21
CA ALA A 156 5.81 -2.90 16.07
C ALA A 156 4.77 -2.29 17.04
N ASP A 157 3.56 -2.02 16.56
CA ASP A 157 2.50 -1.38 17.34
C ASP A 157 1.87 -2.34 18.36
N THR A 158 1.81 -3.65 18.05
CA THR A 158 1.37 -4.67 19.01
C THR A 158 2.47 -5.10 19.99
N GLY A 159 3.73 -4.78 19.70
CA GLY A 159 4.90 -5.28 20.44
C GLY A 159 5.08 -6.80 20.34
N ALA A 160 4.52 -7.42 19.30
CA ALA A 160 4.56 -8.87 19.14
C ALA A 160 5.93 -9.35 18.62
N GLY A 161 6.31 -10.58 18.92
CA GLY A 161 7.55 -11.19 18.41
C GLY A 161 7.47 -11.65 16.96
N SER A 162 6.27 -11.72 16.38
CA SER A 162 6.04 -12.18 15.01
C SER A 162 4.77 -11.56 14.42
N LEU A 163 4.62 -11.64 13.10
CA LEU A 163 3.40 -11.21 12.41
C LEU A 163 2.19 -12.04 12.82
N ASP A 164 2.31 -13.36 12.94
CA ASP A 164 1.19 -14.22 13.33
C ASP A 164 0.67 -13.85 14.71
N ALA A 165 1.56 -13.67 15.69
CA ALA A 165 1.18 -13.21 17.03
C ALA A 165 0.57 -11.80 17.02
N ALA A 166 1.03 -10.91 16.12
CA ALA A 166 0.43 -9.59 15.95
C ALA A 166 -0.99 -9.70 15.37
N MET A 167 -1.21 -10.54 14.37
CA MET A 167 -2.51 -10.77 13.75
C MET A 167 -3.49 -11.44 14.71
N ASP A 168 -3.06 -12.46 15.45
CA ASP A 168 -3.88 -13.11 16.48
C ASP A 168 -4.35 -12.09 17.52
N ARG A 169 -3.45 -11.20 17.95
CA ARG A 169 -3.77 -10.16 18.93
C ARG A 169 -4.78 -9.13 18.42
N VAL A 170 -4.76 -8.83 17.13
CA VAL A 170 -5.69 -7.87 16.51
C VAL A 170 -7.01 -8.53 16.12
N ALA A 171 -7.01 -9.83 15.86
CA ALA A 171 -8.20 -10.62 15.54
C ALA A 171 -9.03 -10.97 16.78
N ASP A 172 -8.43 -10.96 17.96
CA ASP A 172 -9.11 -11.21 19.23
C ASP A 172 -9.91 -9.97 19.69
N ASN A 173 -11.24 -10.09 19.62
CA ASN A 173 -12.16 -9.03 20.05
C ASN A 173 -12.11 -8.74 21.55
N ASP A 174 -11.61 -9.68 22.37
CA ASP A 174 -11.47 -9.51 23.82
C ASP A 174 -10.12 -8.85 24.19
N THR A 175 -9.22 -8.66 23.21
CA THR A 175 -7.94 -8.01 23.42
C THR A 175 -7.99 -6.54 23.03
N VAL A 176 -7.69 -5.65 23.99
CA VAL A 176 -7.45 -4.23 23.71
C VAL A 176 -6.06 -4.06 23.09
N VAL A 177 -6.02 -3.72 21.81
CA VAL A 177 -4.79 -3.33 21.10
C VAL A 177 -4.59 -1.80 21.13
N PRO A 178 -3.33 -1.31 21.11
CA PRO A 178 -3.07 0.12 21.01
C PRO A 178 -3.80 0.72 19.80
N ARG A 179 -4.42 1.89 20.00
CA ARG A 179 -5.15 2.61 18.92
C ARG A 179 -4.29 2.85 17.68
N THR A 180 -2.97 2.92 17.83
CA THR A 180 -2.01 3.06 16.73
C THR A 180 -2.11 1.92 15.71
N CYS A 181 -2.48 0.70 16.13
CA CYS A 181 -2.67 -0.45 15.23
C CYS A 181 -3.75 -0.20 14.17
N THR A 182 -4.76 0.60 14.53
CA THR A 182 -5.92 0.92 13.67
C THR A 182 -5.97 2.38 13.24
N THR A 183 -5.02 3.22 13.68
CA THR A 183 -4.94 4.64 13.31
C THR A 183 -3.91 4.85 12.21
N PRO A 184 -4.29 5.30 11.01
CA PRO A 184 -3.33 5.62 9.97
C PRO A 184 -2.38 6.74 10.41
N ARG A 185 -1.07 6.57 10.17
CA ARG A 185 -0.11 7.64 10.43
C ARG A 185 -0.27 8.76 9.41
N ILE A 186 -0.49 9.96 9.91
CA ILE A 186 -0.39 11.19 9.14
C ILE A 186 1.11 11.51 8.99
N ARG A 187 1.64 11.49 7.76
CA ARG A 187 2.92 12.13 7.49
C ARG A 187 2.71 13.65 7.61
N PRO A 188 3.50 14.39 8.40
CA PRO A 188 3.43 15.85 8.33
C PRO A 188 3.66 16.29 6.88
N PRO A 189 2.98 17.35 6.40
CA PRO A 189 3.14 17.80 5.02
C PRO A 189 4.63 18.01 4.71
N PRO A 190 5.07 17.74 3.47
CA PRO A 190 6.45 18.04 3.11
C PRO A 190 6.71 19.51 3.44
N HIS A 191 7.74 19.77 4.24
CA HIS A 191 8.19 21.14 4.49
C HIS A 191 8.38 21.80 3.12
N ARG A 192 7.54 22.80 2.81
CA ARG A 192 7.89 23.73 1.74
C ARG A 192 9.23 24.33 2.18
N PRO A 193 10.32 24.17 1.42
CA PRO A 193 11.50 24.98 1.70
C PRO A 193 11.03 26.43 1.59
N THR A 194 11.04 27.13 2.71
CA THR A 194 10.93 28.59 2.71
C THR A 194 12.07 29.06 1.83
N SER A 195 11.74 29.58 0.64
CA SER A 195 12.73 30.22 -0.20
C SER A 195 13.39 31.30 0.66
N PRO A 196 14.73 31.30 0.83
CA PRO A 196 15.39 32.45 1.41
C PRO A 196 15.02 33.63 0.53
N GLY A 197 14.54 34.72 1.16
CA GLY A 197 14.14 35.92 0.45
C GLY A 197 15.16 36.29 -0.61
N CYS A 198 14.69 36.54 -1.83
CA CYS A 198 15.48 37.11 -2.91
C CYS A 198 15.95 38.51 -2.49
N CYS A 199 17.06 38.58 -1.76
CA CYS A 199 17.92 39.76 -1.73
C CYS A 199 18.80 39.69 -2.97
N GLY A 200 18.54 40.60 -3.90
CA GLY A 200 19.14 40.60 -5.22
C GLY A 200 20.67 40.69 -5.20
N ARG A 201 21.30 39.92 -6.09
CA ARG A 201 22.51 40.34 -6.78
C ARG A 201 22.60 39.62 -8.12
N SER A 202 22.59 40.43 -9.17
CA SER A 202 22.81 40.06 -10.56
C SER A 202 24.21 39.48 -10.77
N GLY A 203 24.29 38.28 -11.32
CA GLY A 203 25.54 37.69 -11.82
C GLY A 203 25.22 36.65 -12.89
N ARG A 204 25.48 36.99 -14.15
CA ARG A 204 25.26 36.12 -15.31
C ARG A 204 26.22 34.92 -15.29
N THR A 205 25.68 33.70 -15.34
CA THR A 205 26.41 32.53 -15.83
C THR A 205 25.48 31.66 -16.69
N ARG A 206 26.00 31.21 -17.85
CA ARG A 206 25.30 30.47 -18.90
C ARG A 206 24.88 29.06 -18.45
N PRO A 207 23.79 28.47 -19.00
CA PRO A 207 23.39 27.12 -18.67
C PRO A 207 24.23 26.06 -19.40
N ARG A 208 24.61 24.99 -18.68
CA ARG A 208 25.10 23.72 -19.23
C ARG A 208 23.91 22.87 -19.73
N PRO A 209 24.10 22.01 -20.74
CA PRO A 209 23.03 21.11 -21.21
C PRO A 209 22.78 19.98 -20.20
N PRO A 210 21.57 19.37 -20.19
CA PRO A 210 21.23 18.31 -19.24
C PRO A 210 21.94 17.00 -19.57
N VAL A 211 22.51 16.38 -18.53
CA VAL A 211 23.04 15.02 -18.55
C VAL A 211 21.86 14.04 -18.64
N ALA A 212 21.96 13.07 -19.53
CA ALA A 212 20.97 12.01 -19.73
C ALA A 212 20.71 11.20 -18.45
N ALA A 213 19.45 10.87 -18.20
CA ALA A 213 19.04 10.01 -17.10
C ALA A 213 19.55 8.57 -17.34
N PRO A 214 20.14 7.90 -16.33
CA PRO A 214 20.54 6.51 -16.48
C PRO A 214 19.31 5.59 -16.52
N SER A 215 19.36 4.62 -17.42
CA SER A 215 18.37 3.58 -17.65
C SER A 215 18.00 2.86 -16.35
N CYS A 216 16.70 2.73 -16.09
CA CYS A 216 16.17 1.98 -14.97
C CYS A 216 16.25 0.48 -15.29
N GLY A 217 17.44 -0.09 -15.14
CA GLY A 217 17.72 -1.52 -15.25
C GLY A 217 18.37 -2.03 -13.98
N ARG A 218 17.72 -1.88 -12.82
CA ARG A 218 18.16 -2.60 -11.62
C ARG A 218 17.63 -4.02 -11.73
N ARG A 219 18.50 -4.93 -12.16
CA ARG A 219 18.34 -6.37 -11.99
C ARG A 219 17.92 -6.66 -10.57
N TRP A 220 16.93 -7.54 -10.46
CA TRP A 220 16.64 -8.30 -9.26
C TRP A 220 17.95 -8.97 -8.80
N ALA A 221 18.60 -8.43 -7.76
CA ALA A 221 19.88 -8.95 -7.28
C ALA A 221 19.58 -9.94 -6.14
N PRO A 222 19.82 -11.25 -6.32
CA PRO A 222 19.63 -12.21 -5.24
C PRO A 222 20.63 -11.90 -4.12
N ARG A 223 20.14 -11.81 -2.87
CA ARG A 223 21.00 -11.85 -1.70
C ARG A 223 21.64 -13.24 -1.66
N ARG A 224 22.98 -13.30 -1.77
CA ARG A 224 23.73 -14.55 -1.56
C ARG A 224 23.56 -14.95 -0.10
N GLY A 225 22.87 -16.05 0.16
CA GLY A 225 22.86 -16.71 1.46
C GLY A 225 24.23 -17.31 1.79
N PRO A 226 24.54 -17.57 3.08
CA PRO A 226 25.79 -18.18 3.47
C PRO A 226 25.89 -19.60 2.89
N THR A 227 27.05 -19.91 2.30
CA THR A 227 27.41 -21.26 1.85
C THR A 227 27.54 -22.18 3.06
N VAL A 228 26.64 -23.17 3.16
CA VAL A 228 26.79 -24.29 4.10
C VAL A 228 27.66 -25.34 3.42
N SER A 229 28.86 -25.56 3.96
CA SER A 229 29.71 -26.69 3.56
C SER A 229 29.11 -28.00 4.07
N PRO A 230 29.16 -29.10 3.29
CA PRO A 230 28.67 -30.40 3.74
C PRO A 230 29.58 -30.97 4.86
N PRO A 231 29.03 -31.80 5.78
CA PRO A 231 29.80 -32.40 6.85
C PRO A 231 30.77 -33.46 6.30
N ASP A 232 32.02 -33.40 6.78
CA ASP A 232 33.09 -34.35 6.53
C ASP A 232 32.67 -35.76 7.00
N SER A 233 32.53 -36.68 6.05
CA SER A 233 32.43 -38.12 6.35
C SER A 233 33.82 -38.64 6.72
N ARG A 234 34.15 -38.64 8.02
CA ARG A 234 35.23 -39.46 8.55
C ARG A 234 34.68 -40.56 9.47
N THR A 235 34.85 -41.77 8.95
CA THR A 235 34.91 -43.07 9.60
C THR A 235 35.60 -43.03 10.95
N THR A 236 34.99 -43.69 11.93
CA THR A 236 35.73 -44.49 12.93
C THR A 236 34.90 -45.71 13.30
N THR A 237 35.58 -46.85 13.21
CA THR A 237 35.32 -48.19 13.76
C THR A 237 34.60 -48.23 15.09
#